data_AF-V5IC56-F1
#
_entry.id   AF-V5IC56-F1
#
_cell.length_a   1.000
_cell.length_b   1.000
_cell.length_c   1.000
_cell.angle_alpha   90.00
_cell.angle_beta   90.00
_cell.angle_gamma   90.00
#
_symmetry.space_group_name_H-M   'P 1'
#
loop_
_entity.id
_entity.type
_entity.pdbx_description
1 polymer ?
#
loop_
_entity_poly.entity_id
_entity_poly.type
_entity_poly.pdbx_seq_one_letter_code
_entity_poly.pdbx_strand_id
1 'polypeptide(L)'
;MKIQALPIIAVVAGLLSIVCGAPAANEENKRAEEPVKEDRSCKKRDAEAKTEKGPVLGCNYFCHEREGDVSYVEKYYPDGVPCQYSDSLISKCTNKECPYPKEDMEQIKENREG
;
A
#
# COMPACT_ATOMS: atom_id res chain seq x y z
N MET A 1 2.48 28.44 51.16
CA MET A 1 3.23 29.01 50.02
C MET A 1 3.03 28.11 48.81
N LYS A 2 2.81 28.73 47.66
CA LYS A 2 2.36 28.16 46.39
C LYS A 2 3.58 28.14 45.48
N ILE A 3 3.98 26.97 44.97
CA ILE A 3 4.93 26.92 43.85
C ILE A 3 4.36 25.89 42.86
N GLN A 4 3.69 26.42 41.84
CA GLN A 4 3.36 25.69 40.63
C GLN A 4 4.68 25.46 39.88
N ALA A 5 4.96 24.20 39.53
CA ALA A 5 5.99 23.88 38.55
C ALA A 5 5.35 23.95 37.16
N LEU A 6 5.83 24.89 36.34
CA LEU A 6 5.42 25.04 34.95
C LEU A 6 6.10 23.97 34.08
N PRO A 7 5.40 23.41 33.06
CA PRO A 7 5.99 22.45 32.13
C PRO A 7 6.98 23.15 31.19
N ILE A 8 8.13 22.52 30.99
CA ILE A 8 9.20 22.98 30.08
C ILE A 8 8.70 22.84 28.64
N ILE A 9 8.68 23.96 27.91
CA ILE A 9 8.33 24.03 26.49
C ILE A 9 9.50 23.48 25.68
N ALA A 10 9.30 22.34 25.02
CA ALA A 10 10.24 21.82 24.01
C ALA A 10 10.02 22.56 22.70
N VAL A 11 10.94 23.47 22.35
CA VAL A 11 10.97 24.17 21.07
C VAL A 11 11.60 23.24 20.03
N VAL A 12 10.80 22.68 19.14
CA VAL A 12 11.30 21.99 17.94
C VAL A 12 11.64 23.06 16.90
N ALA A 13 12.94 23.32 16.74
CA ALA A 13 13.46 24.17 15.69
C ALA A 13 13.17 23.55 14.33
N GLY A 14 12.29 24.19 13.55
CA GLY A 14 12.05 23.86 12.15
C GLY A 14 13.26 24.25 11.31
N LEU A 15 13.93 23.26 10.73
CA LEU A 15 14.81 23.47 9.59
C LEU A 15 13.98 23.37 8.32
N LEU A 16 13.52 24.53 7.85
CA LEU A 16 13.14 24.77 6.47
C LEU A 16 14.36 24.52 5.59
N SER A 17 14.49 23.33 5.01
CA SER A 17 15.48 23.06 3.96
C SER A 17 14.98 23.64 2.63
N ILE A 18 15.19 24.96 2.53
CA ILE A 18 15.56 25.75 1.35
C ILE A 18 15.44 24.99 0.01
N VAL A 19 14.42 25.37 -0.77
CA VAL A 19 14.44 25.23 -2.23
C VAL A 19 15.54 26.14 -2.77
N CYS A 20 16.65 25.55 -3.23
CA CYS A 20 17.64 26.21 -4.07
C CYS A 20 17.70 25.45 -5.40
N GLY A 21 17.14 26.04 -6.45
CA GLY A 21 17.33 25.57 -7.82
C GLY A 21 18.67 26.05 -8.39
N ALA A 22 19.43 25.12 -8.97
CA ALA A 22 20.35 25.28 -10.11
C ALA A 22 21.09 23.95 -10.41
N PRO A 23 21.60 23.76 -11.64
CA PRO A 23 20.92 23.28 -12.83
C PRO A 23 21.01 21.75 -12.98
N ALA A 24 20.34 21.20 -14.00
CA ALA A 24 20.34 19.79 -14.38
C ALA A 24 21.78 19.25 -14.58
N ALA A 25 22.33 18.60 -13.56
CA ALA A 25 23.50 17.75 -13.70
C ALA A 25 23.04 16.46 -14.39
N ASN A 26 23.52 16.26 -15.61
CA ASN A 26 23.44 15.00 -16.34
C ASN A 26 24.42 14.02 -15.68
N GLU A 27 24.12 13.59 -14.45
CA GLU A 27 24.83 12.45 -13.87
C GLU A 27 24.37 11.21 -14.62
N GLU A 28 25.32 10.56 -15.29
CA GLU A 28 25.12 9.23 -15.82
C GLU A 28 24.59 8.35 -14.70
N ASN A 29 23.33 7.93 -14.82
CA ASN A 29 22.68 7.00 -13.92
C ASN A 29 23.39 5.65 -14.02
N LYS A 30 24.55 5.51 -13.39
CA LYS A 30 25.15 4.21 -13.10
C LYS A 30 24.27 3.57 -12.05
N ARG A 31 23.24 2.88 -12.53
CA ARG A 31 22.45 1.89 -11.81
C ARG A 31 23.41 0.85 -11.25
N ALA A 32 23.95 1.13 -10.06
CA ALA A 32 24.54 0.12 -9.21
C ALA A 32 23.40 -0.82 -8.79
N GLU A 33 23.75 -2.10 -8.68
CA GLU A 33 22.89 -3.26 -8.43
C GLU A 33 22.25 -3.83 -9.70
N GLU A 34 22.78 -4.98 -10.15
CA GLU A 34 22.00 -5.88 -10.97
C GLU A 34 20.67 -6.13 -10.25
N PRO A 35 19.50 -5.85 -10.88
CA PRO A 35 18.24 -6.07 -10.21
C PRO A 35 18.15 -7.55 -9.87
N VAL A 36 18.03 -7.86 -8.58
CA VAL A 36 17.59 -9.19 -8.13
C VAL A 36 16.32 -9.48 -8.92
N LYS A 37 16.39 -10.45 -9.84
CA LYS A 37 15.25 -10.78 -10.68
C LYS A 37 14.14 -11.28 -9.77
N GLU A 38 13.12 -10.46 -9.58
CA GLU A 38 11.96 -10.84 -8.81
C GLU A 38 11.31 -12.04 -9.49
N ASP A 39 11.26 -13.19 -8.81
CA ASP A 39 10.50 -14.33 -9.30
C ASP A 39 9.01 -13.96 -9.33
N ARG A 40 8.47 -13.83 -10.53
CA ARG A 40 7.06 -13.51 -10.83
C ARG A 40 6.29 -14.72 -11.33
N SER A 41 6.79 -15.94 -11.08
CA SER A 41 6.08 -17.16 -11.43
C SER A 41 4.75 -17.29 -10.69
N CYS A 42 3.77 -17.91 -11.32
CA CYS A 42 2.48 -18.17 -10.69
C CYS A 42 2.65 -19.05 -9.45
N LYS A 43 3.58 -20.00 -9.47
CA LYS A 43 3.88 -20.83 -8.30
C LYS A 43 4.18 -20.00 -7.05
N LYS A 44 4.98 -18.93 -7.19
CA LYS A 44 5.32 -18.05 -6.08
C LYS A 44 4.16 -17.12 -5.72
N ARG A 45 3.57 -16.46 -6.72
CA ARG A 45 2.44 -15.53 -6.51
C ARG A 45 1.22 -16.21 -5.89
N ASP A 46 0.89 -17.42 -6.31
CA ASP A 46 -0.20 -18.22 -5.75
C ASP A 46 0.06 -18.59 -4.28
N ALA A 47 1.32 -18.81 -3.90
CA ALA A 47 1.68 -19.10 -2.51
C ALA A 47 1.53 -17.85 -1.63
N GLU A 48 1.98 -16.71 -2.12
CA GLU A 48 1.88 -15.44 -1.40
C GLU A 48 0.44 -14.94 -1.29
N ALA A 49 -0.36 -15.11 -2.34
CA ALA A 49 -1.77 -14.73 -2.34
C ALA A 49 -2.59 -15.45 -1.26
N LYS A 50 -2.15 -16.65 -0.83
CA LYS A 50 -2.75 -17.40 0.28
C LYS A 50 -2.37 -16.86 1.66
N THR A 51 -1.26 -16.13 1.74
CA THR A 51 -0.69 -15.61 2.99
C THR A 51 -0.67 -14.09 3.04
N GLU A 52 -1.40 -13.44 2.13
CA GLU A 52 -1.47 -11.99 2.02
C GLU A 52 -2.03 -11.38 3.31
N LYS A 53 -1.35 -10.36 3.82
CA LYS A 53 -1.66 -9.74 5.12
C LYS A 53 -2.22 -8.33 4.98
N GLY A 54 -1.98 -7.69 3.85
CA GLY A 54 -2.39 -6.31 3.60
C GLY A 54 -3.59 -6.20 2.66
N PRO A 55 -4.17 -4.99 2.55
CA PRO A 55 -5.10 -4.71 1.48
C PRO A 55 -4.40 -4.76 0.13
N VAL A 56 -4.90 -5.60 -0.75
CA VAL A 56 -4.41 -5.68 -2.14
C VAL A 56 -4.99 -4.53 -2.95
N LEU A 57 -4.23 -4.03 -3.93
CA LEU A 57 -4.71 -2.95 -4.81
C LEU A 57 -5.92 -3.36 -5.67
N GLY A 58 -6.06 -4.65 -5.93
CA GLY A 58 -7.16 -5.24 -6.65
C GLY A 58 -7.25 -6.71 -6.34
N CYS A 59 -8.42 -7.31 -6.58
CA CYS A 59 -8.66 -8.72 -6.28
C CYS A 59 -8.01 -9.68 -7.29
N ASN A 60 -7.16 -9.16 -8.16
CA ASN A 60 -6.39 -9.91 -9.13
C ASN A 60 -4.88 -9.64 -8.99
N TYR A 61 -4.09 -10.60 -9.46
CA TYR A 61 -2.65 -10.47 -9.61
C TYR A 61 -2.21 -11.14 -10.92
N PHE A 62 -1.06 -10.69 -11.42
CA PHE A 62 -0.48 -11.20 -12.66
C PHE A 62 0.79 -11.99 -12.38
N CYS A 63 0.96 -13.09 -13.10
CA CYS A 63 2.12 -13.96 -12.95
C CYS A 63 2.51 -14.64 -14.27
N HIS A 64 3.72 -15.18 -14.35
CA HIS A 64 4.17 -16.00 -15.47
C HIS A 64 3.91 -17.48 -15.18
N GLU A 65 3.35 -18.22 -16.14
CA GLU A 65 3.14 -19.66 -15.96
C GLU A 65 4.46 -20.41 -15.76
N ARG A 66 5.51 -20.00 -16.49
CA ARG A 66 6.86 -20.55 -16.37
C ARG A 66 7.90 -19.43 -16.32
N GLU A 67 9.05 -19.75 -15.75
CA GLU A 67 10.19 -18.84 -15.73
C GLU A 67 10.67 -18.56 -17.16
N GLY A 68 10.82 -17.27 -17.50
CA GLY A 68 11.23 -16.83 -18.82
C GLY A 68 10.10 -16.62 -19.84
N ASP A 69 8.84 -16.90 -19.47
CA ASP A 69 7.70 -16.51 -20.31
C ASP A 69 7.56 -14.98 -20.35
N VAL A 70 7.18 -14.45 -21.52
CA VAL A 70 6.95 -13.01 -21.72
C VAL A 70 5.50 -12.60 -21.46
N SER A 71 4.58 -13.56 -21.48
CA SER A 71 3.15 -13.34 -21.23
C SER A 71 2.81 -13.49 -19.75
N TYR A 72 1.93 -12.62 -19.29
CA TYR A 72 1.32 -12.73 -17.96
C TYR A 72 -0.04 -13.40 -18.07
N VAL A 73 -0.38 -14.20 -17.06
CA VAL A 73 -1.73 -14.68 -16.83
C VAL A 73 -2.33 -13.96 -15.62
N GLU A 74 -3.62 -13.65 -15.72
CA GLU A 74 -4.38 -13.08 -14.62
C GLU A 74 -4.88 -14.19 -13.69
N LYS A 75 -4.71 -13.97 -12.38
CA LYS A 75 -5.20 -14.81 -11.30
C LYS A 75 -5.93 -13.93 -10.30
N TYR A 76 -6.64 -14.55 -9.36
CA TYR A 76 -7.45 -13.83 -8.38
C TYR A 76 -7.08 -14.24 -6.96
N TYR A 77 -7.09 -13.25 -6.06
CA TYR A 77 -7.00 -13.49 -4.63
C TYR A 77 -8.26 -14.25 -4.17
N PRO A 78 -8.15 -15.09 -3.12
CA PRO A 78 -9.31 -15.71 -2.51
C PRO A 78 -10.33 -14.68 -2.00
N ASP A 79 -11.60 -15.06 -1.97
CA ASP A 79 -12.64 -14.25 -1.34
C ASP A 79 -12.30 -14.01 0.14
N GLY A 80 -12.59 -12.80 0.62
CA GLY A 80 -12.30 -12.37 1.99
C GLY A 80 -10.94 -11.67 2.18
N VAL A 81 -10.03 -11.74 1.20
CA VAL A 81 -8.77 -10.95 1.24
C VAL A 81 -9.12 -9.46 1.25
N PRO A 82 -8.57 -8.64 2.17
CA PRO A 82 -8.80 -7.21 2.17
C PRO A 82 -8.34 -6.59 0.84
N CYS A 83 -9.13 -5.69 0.27
CA CYS A 83 -8.81 -5.02 -0.99
C CYS A 83 -9.06 -3.51 -0.88
N GLN A 84 -8.27 -2.72 -1.59
CA GLN A 84 -8.41 -1.28 -1.61
C GLN A 84 -9.50 -0.88 -2.62
N TYR A 85 -10.62 -0.36 -2.12
CA TYR A 85 -11.68 0.18 -2.98
C TYR A 85 -11.37 1.62 -3.42
N SER A 86 -10.85 2.43 -2.49
CA SER A 86 -10.35 3.79 -2.74
C SER A 86 -9.20 4.11 -1.79
N ASP A 87 -8.61 5.30 -1.89
CA ASP A 87 -7.50 5.76 -1.04
C ASP A 87 -7.78 5.63 0.48
N SER A 88 -9.06 5.67 0.88
CA SER A 88 -9.49 5.64 2.28
C SER A 88 -10.42 4.49 2.63
N LEU A 89 -10.83 3.66 1.66
CA LEU A 89 -11.82 2.60 1.87
C LEU A 89 -11.23 1.24 1.56
N ILE A 90 -11.28 0.36 2.55
CA ILE A 90 -10.90 -1.05 2.43
C ILE A 90 -12.16 -1.88 2.41
N SER A 91 -12.24 -2.78 1.45
CA SER A 91 -13.30 -3.78 1.32
C SER A 91 -12.68 -5.17 1.36
N LYS A 92 -13.42 -6.19 0.92
CA LYS A 92 -12.96 -7.57 0.81
C LYS A 92 -13.24 -8.08 -0.58
N CYS A 93 -12.30 -8.85 -1.13
CA CYS A 93 -12.50 -9.55 -2.39
C CYS A 93 -13.73 -10.45 -2.32
N THR A 94 -14.60 -10.33 -3.30
CA THR A 94 -15.79 -11.19 -3.45
C THR A 94 -16.04 -11.40 -4.93
N ASN A 95 -16.07 -12.66 -5.38
CA ASN A 95 -16.30 -13.00 -6.79
C ASN A 95 -15.36 -12.22 -7.73
N LYS A 96 -14.07 -12.16 -7.38
CA LYS A 96 -13.00 -11.49 -8.15
C LYS A 96 -13.04 -9.96 -8.18
N GLU A 97 -14.01 -9.34 -7.52
CA GLU A 97 -14.16 -7.88 -7.46
C GLU A 97 -13.83 -7.34 -6.08
N CYS A 98 -13.50 -6.06 -6.02
CA CYS A 98 -13.42 -5.28 -4.78
C CYS A 98 -14.67 -4.39 -4.69
N PRO A 99 -15.81 -4.88 -4.15
CA PRO A 99 -17.05 -4.12 -4.09
C PRO A 99 -16.95 -2.96 -3.09
N TYR A 100 -17.84 -1.98 -3.21
CA TYR A 100 -18.00 -0.92 -2.20
C TYR A 100 -18.27 -1.53 -0.81
N PRO A 101 -17.54 -1.13 0.25
CA PRO A 101 -17.71 -1.70 1.58
C PRO A 101 -19.07 -1.26 2.17
N LYS A 102 -20.01 -2.20 2.27
CA LYS A 102 -21.35 -1.94 2.83
C LYS A 102 -21.34 -1.94 4.37
N GLU A 103 -20.40 -2.65 5.00
CA GLU A 103 -20.29 -2.78 6.46
C GLU A 103 -19.94 -1.43 7.13
N ASP A 104 -19.20 -0.55 6.45
CA ASP A 104 -18.85 0.80 6.95
C ASP A 104 -20.08 1.74 7.05
N MET A 105 -21.17 1.45 6.32
CA MET A 105 -22.38 2.28 6.36
C MET A 105 -23.21 2.09 7.63
N GLU A 106 -23.15 0.94 8.29
CA GLU A 106 -23.88 0.74 9.56
C GLU A 106 -23.23 1.54 10.70
N GLN A 107 -21.90 1.60 10.75
CA GLN A 107 -21.17 2.41 11.73
C GLN A 107 -21.35 3.93 11.52
N ILE A 108 -21.48 4.40 10.27
CA ILE A 108 -21.72 5.83 10.00
C ILE A 108 -23.15 6.25 10.37
N LYS A 109 -24.13 5.36 10.22
CA LYS A 109 -25.52 5.64 10.62
C LYS A 109 -25.67 5.69 12.14
N GLU A 110 -25.06 4.77 12.87
CA GLU A 110 -25.11 4.74 14.34
C GLU A 110 -24.51 6.02 14.96
N ASN A 111 -23.43 6.56 14.38
CA ASN A 111 -22.79 7.80 14.85
C ASN A 111 -23.52 9.10 14.45
N ARG A 112 -24.58 9.04 13.63
CA ARG A 112 -25.38 10.21 13.21
C ARG A 112 -26.69 10.34 13.96
N GLU A 113 -27.12 9.29 14.66
CA GLU A 113 -28.38 9.23 15.40
C GLU A 113 -28.19 9.23 16.93
N GLY A 114 -26.94 9.35 17.42
CA GLY A 114 -26.56 9.47 18.83
C GLY A 114 -26.34 10.89 19.31
#